data_AF-A0A1N7L9B5-F1
#
_entry.id   AF-A0A1N7L9B5-F1
#
_cell.length_a   1.000
_cell.length_b   1.000
_cell.length_c   1.000
_cell.angle_alpha   90.00
_cell.angle_beta   90.00
_cell.angle_gamma   90.00
#
_symmetry.space_group_name_H-M   'P 1'
#
loop_
_entity.id
_entity.type
_entity.pdbx_description
1 polymer ?
#
loop_
_entity_poly.entity_id
_entity_poly.type
_entity_poly.pdbx_seq_one_letter_code
_entity_poly.pdbx_strand_id
1 'polypeptide(L)'
;MNLTRWTLLAAVTALAACEMPPEGTNEQDVANFDTAVASIGCNLVDEGDYQALEIQTGLNRLQLQEMAAFRVETGAAARLTNGGMRLVTGSCAPVETAEAPAEDAG
;
A
#
# COMPACT_ATOMS: atom_id res chain seq x y z
N MET A 1 -49.31 -8.41 27.25
CA MET A 1 -48.97 -8.89 25.90
C MET A 1 -47.46 -8.78 25.68
N ASN A 2 -46.89 -9.84 25.12
CA ASN A 2 -45.47 -10.08 24.95
C ASN A 2 -44.86 -9.21 23.84
N LEU A 3 -43.76 -8.52 24.15
CA LEU A 3 -42.76 -8.05 23.17
C LEU A 3 -41.38 -8.61 23.53
N THR A 4 -41.36 -9.87 23.99
CA THR A 4 -40.16 -10.69 24.06
C THR A 4 -40.08 -11.44 22.74
N ARG A 5 -39.14 -11.06 21.87
CA ARG A 5 -38.57 -11.78 20.71
C ARG A 5 -38.10 -10.69 19.73
N TRP A 6 -36.99 -10.94 19.04
CA TRP A 6 -36.37 -10.08 18.02
C TRP A 6 -35.27 -9.16 18.52
N THR A 7 -34.15 -9.74 18.93
CA THR A 7 -32.88 -9.32 18.33
C THR A 7 -32.00 -10.55 18.24
N LEU A 8 -32.07 -11.24 17.10
CA LEU A 8 -31.04 -12.17 16.68
C LEU A 8 -29.73 -11.38 16.71
N LEU A 9 -28.87 -11.74 17.65
CA LEU A 9 -27.51 -11.26 17.78
C LEU A 9 -26.81 -11.60 16.46
N ALA A 10 -26.74 -10.63 15.56
CA ALA A 10 -25.96 -10.71 14.34
C ALA A 10 -24.49 -10.71 14.75
N ALA A 11 -23.98 -11.89 15.12
CA ALA A 11 -22.57 -12.17 15.22
C ALA A 11 -22.00 -12.18 13.78
N VAL A 12 -21.90 -10.99 13.18
CA VAL A 12 -21.01 -10.77 12.04
C VAL A 12 -19.62 -10.84 12.64
N THR A 13 -19.04 -12.04 12.63
CA THR A 13 -17.60 -12.22 12.82
C THR A 13 -16.93 -11.41 11.73
N ALA A 14 -16.40 -10.24 12.08
CA ALA A 14 -15.45 -9.52 11.26
C ALA A 14 -14.28 -10.47 11.02
N LEU A 15 -14.29 -11.16 9.89
CA LEU A 15 -13.10 -11.75 9.34
C LEU A 15 -12.18 -10.56 9.09
N ALA A 16 -11.26 -10.31 10.02
CA ALA A 16 -10.11 -9.48 9.73
C ALA A 16 -9.53 -10.06 8.44
N ALA A 17 -9.60 -9.30 7.35
CA ALA A 17 -9.03 -9.72 6.09
C ALA A 17 -7.53 -9.87 6.35
N CYS A 18 -7.05 -11.11 6.47
CA CYS A 18 -5.63 -11.38 6.36
C CYS A 18 -5.28 -11.08 4.91
N GLU A 19 -4.79 -9.88 4.64
CA GLU A 19 -4.35 -9.44 3.33
C GLU A 19 -3.11 -10.26 2.94
N MET A 20 -3.33 -11.30 2.15
CA MET A 20 -2.28 -12.22 1.73
C MET A 20 -1.48 -11.60 0.58
N PRO A 21 -0.13 -11.69 0.62
CA PRO A 21 0.70 -11.29 -0.51
C PRO A 21 0.34 -12.05 -1.80
N PRO A 22 0.71 -11.51 -2.98
CA PRO A 22 0.53 -12.18 -4.26
C PRO A 22 1.07 -13.62 -4.32
N GLU A 23 0.53 -14.41 -5.25
CA GLU A 23 0.94 -15.80 -5.42
C GLU A 23 2.45 -15.92 -5.69
N GLY A 24 3.10 -16.90 -5.05
CA GLY A 24 4.54 -17.11 -5.20
C GLY A 24 5.40 -16.02 -4.54
N THR A 25 4.82 -15.17 -3.70
CA THR A 25 5.53 -14.18 -2.88
C THR A 25 5.27 -14.40 -1.39
N ASN A 26 6.03 -13.72 -0.53
CA ASN A 26 5.87 -13.77 0.92
C ASN A 26 6.04 -12.37 1.55
N GLU A 27 5.92 -12.26 2.87
CA GLU A 27 6.06 -11.00 3.60
C GLU A 27 7.45 -10.36 3.49
N GLN A 28 8.51 -11.15 3.30
CA GLN A 28 9.84 -10.60 3.03
C GLN A 28 9.90 -9.95 1.65
N ASP A 29 9.24 -10.53 0.65
CA ASP A 29 9.15 -9.95 -0.70
C ASP A 29 8.36 -8.63 -0.69
N VAL A 30 7.31 -8.57 0.13
CA VAL A 30 6.55 -7.36 0.43
C VAL A 30 7.49 -6.26 0.97
N ALA A 31 8.31 -6.56 1.97
CA ALA A 31 9.27 -5.60 2.53
C ALA A 31 10.40 -5.22 1.54
N ASN A 32 10.89 -6.17 0.76
CA ASN A 32 11.91 -5.95 -0.28
C ASN A 32 11.38 -5.05 -1.39
N PHE A 33 10.12 -5.26 -1.81
CA PHE A 33 9.43 -4.41 -2.78
C PHE A 33 9.34 -2.98 -2.28
N ASP A 34 8.92 -2.75 -1.02
CA ASP A 34 8.84 -1.39 -0.47
C ASP A 34 10.20 -0.69 -0.45
N THR A 35 11.23 -1.43 -0.05
CA THR A 35 12.59 -0.92 -0.02
C THR A 35 13.09 -0.55 -1.42
N ALA A 36 12.79 -1.38 -2.43
CA ALA A 36 13.19 -1.14 -3.81
C ALA A 36 12.40 0.02 -4.46
N VAL A 37 11.10 0.17 -4.17
CA VAL A 37 10.32 1.33 -4.63
C VAL A 37 10.83 2.62 -3.96
N ALA A 38 11.16 2.56 -2.66
CA ALA A 38 11.74 3.70 -1.97
C ALA A 38 13.12 4.09 -2.55
N SER A 39 13.95 3.12 -2.97
CA SER A 39 15.27 3.39 -3.54
C SER A 39 15.22 4.14 -4.87
N ILE A 40 14.13 4.00 -5.63
CA ILE A 40 13.91 4.71 -6.90
C ILE A 40 13.06 5.99 -6.75
N GLY A 41 12.76 6.43 -5.53
CA GLY A 41 12.03 7.68 -5.29
C GLY A 41 10.53 7.53 -5.04
N CYS A 42 10.09 6.36 -4.56
CA CYS A 42 8.74 6.05 -4.07
C CYS A 42 7.64 5.91 -5.12
N ASN A 43 7.93 6.18 -6.40
CA ASN A 43 6.98 6.03 -7.50
C ASN A 43 7.39 4.83 -8.35
N LEU A 44 6.41 4.04 -8.77
CA LEU A 44 6.56 2.92 -9.70
C LEU A 44 5.61 3.17 -10.86
N VAL A 45 6.13 3.67 -11.98
CA VAL A 45 5.33 4.24 -13.08
C VAL A 45 5.55 3.50 -14.38
N ASP A 46 6.81 3.32 -14.78
CA ASP A 46 7.15 2.85 -16.12
C ASP A 46 7.97 1.55 -16.12
N GLU A 47 8.20 1.03 -17.33
CA GLU A 47 8.91 -0.23 -17.56
C GLU A 47 10.36 -0.24 -17.06
N GLY A 48 11.00 0.94 -16.98
CA GLY A 48 12.34 1.10 -16.45
C GLY A 48 12.36 0.90 -14.93
N ASP A 49 11.38 1.47 -14.23
CA ASP A 49 11.21 1.30 -12.79
C ASP A 49 11.04 -0.18 -12.42
N TYR A 50 10.14 -0.89 -13.11
CA TYR A 50 9.93 -2.31 -12.87
C TYR A 50 11.18 -3.14 -13.16
N GLN A 51 11.94 -2.85 -14.22
CA GLN A 51 13.23 -3.52 -14.47
C GLN A 51 14.22 -3.30 -13.32
N ALA A 52 14.28 -2.08 -12.78
CA ALA A 52 15.13 -1.79 -11.61
C ALA A 52 14.68 -2.61 -10.38
N LEU A 53 13.38 -2.79 -10.19
CA LEU A 53 12.83 -3.63 -9.12
C LEU A 53 13.11 -5.12 -9.35
N GLU A 54 13.00 -5.63 -10.57
CA GLU A 54 13.31 -7.04 -10.90
C GLU A 54 14.74 -7.38 -10.48
N ILE A 55 15.70 -6.48 -10.78
CA ILE A 55 17.11 -6.66 -10.43
C ILE A 55 17.32 -6.60 -8.91
N GLN A 56 16.63 -5.69 -8.21
CA GLN A 56 16.81 -5.51 -6.76
C GLN A 56 16.13 -6.58 -5.92
N THR A 57 14.96 -7.06 -6.35
CA THR A 57 14.10 -7.96 -5.56
C THR A 57 14.17 -9.41 -6.01
N GLY A 58 14.56 -9.67 -7.26
CA GLY A 58 14.48 -11.00 -7.88
C GLY A 58 13.07 -11.44 -8.27
N LEU A 59 12.05 -10.60 -8.03
CA LEU A 59 10.67 -10.86 -8.45
C LEU A 59 10.55 -10.65 -9.97
N ASN A 60 9.69 -11.45 -10.61
CA ASN A 60 9.41 -11.27 -12.02
C ASN A 60 8.36 -10.16 -12.26
N ARG A 61 8.20 -9.76 -13.52
CA ARG A 61 7.27 -8.70 -13.94
C ARG A 61 5.85 -8.86 -13.39
N LEU A 62 5.28 -10.06 -13.50
CA LEU A 62 3.91 -10.32 -13.07
C LEU A 62 3.79 -10.14 -11.55
N GLN A 63 4.72 -10.74 -10.80
CA GLN A 63 4.75 -10.61 -9.34
C GLN A 63 4.90 -9.15 -8.89
N LEU A 64 5.71 -8.35 -9.58
CA LEU A 64 5.84 -6.92 -9.27
C LEU A 64 4.55 -6.13 -9.55
N GLN A 65 3.85 -6.45 -10.63
CA GLN A 65 2.57 -5.80 -10.95
C GLN A 65 1.48 -6.19 -9.94
N GLU A 66 1.41 -7.47 -9.57
CA GLU A 66 0.50 -7.96 -8.55
C GLU A 66 0.84 -7.39 -7.17
N MET A 67 2.12 -7.25 -6.83
CA MET A 67 2.57 -6.60 -5.60
C MET A 67 2.18 -5.12 -5.58
N ALA A 68 2.35 -4.41 -6.70
CA ALA A 68 1.92 -3.03 -6.84
C ALA A 68 0.39 -2.89 -6.68
N ALA A 69 -0.39 -3.81 -7.23
CA ALA A 69 -1.84 -3.85 -7.04
C ALA A 69 -2.20 -4.13 -5.57
N PHE A 70 -1.59 -5.14 -4.97
CA PHE A 70 -1.73 -5.49 -3.56
C PHE A 70 -1.44 -4.28 -2.66
N ARG A 71 -0.36 -3.53 -2.89
CA ARG A 71 -0.06 -2.32 -2.09
C ARG A 71 -1.10 -1.23 -2.25
N VAL A 72 -1.71 -1.08 -3.42
CA VAL A 72 -2.82 -0.14 -3.60
C VAL A 72 -4.08 -0.60 -2.90
N GLU A 73 -4.41 -1.90 -3.01
CA GLU A 73 -5.62 -2.48 -2.42
C GLU A 73 -5.61 -2.45 -0.89
N THR A 74 -4.43 -2.67 -0.31
CA THR A 74 -4.18 -2.61 1.15
C THR A 74 -3.97 -1.18 1.67
N GLY A 75 -4.05 -0.17 0.80
CA GLY A 75 -3.88 1.24 1.16
C GLY A 75 -2.42 1.66 1.47
N ALA A 76 -1.45 0.77 1.28
CA ALA A 76 -0.02 1.08 1.43
C ALA A 76 0.54 1.94 0.28
N ALA A 77 -0.21 2.06 -0.83
CA ALA A 77 0.12 2.87 -1.99
C ALA A 77 -1.12 3.59 -2.57
N ALA A 78 -0.87 4.71 -3.24
CA ALA A 78 -1.87 5.45 -4.00
C ALA A 78 -1.66 5.30 -5.51
N ARG A 79 -2.73 5.21 -6.29
CA ARG A 79 -2.67 5.28 -7.76
C ARG A 79 -2.28 6.70 -8.20
N LEU A 80 -1.41 6.80 -9.20
CA LEU A 80 -1.04 8.07 -9.80
C LEU A 80 -1.90 8.35 -11.03
N THR A 81 -2.16 9.63 -11.31
CA THR A 81 -3.01 10.06 -12.45
C THR A 81 -2.37 9.79 -13.81
N ASN A 82 -1.04 9.75 -13.87
CA ASN A 82 -0.25 9.36 -15.04
C ASN A 82 -0.05 7.84 -15.16
N GLY A 83 -0.73 7.04 -14.34
CA GLY A 83 -0.54 5.60 -14.25
C GLY A 83 0.53 5.21 -13.22
N GLY A 84 0.49 3.93 -12.81
CA GLY A 84 1.38 3.41 -11.78
C GLY A 84 0.91 3.70 -10.35
N MET A 85 1.84 3.67 -9.41
CA MET A 85 1.57 3.89 -7.99
C MET A 85 2.68 4.67 -7.28
N ARG A 86 2.32 5.26 -6.15
CA ARG A 86 3.24 5.83 -5.17
C ARG A 86 3.04 5.14 -3.83
N LEU A 87 4.13 4.66 -3.21
CA LEU A 87 4.06 4.23 -1.81
C LEU A 87 3.75 5.42 -0.90
N VAL A 88 2.89 5.19 0.09
CA VAL A 88 2.51 6.19 1.11
C VAL A 88 2.84 5.72 2.53
N THR A 89 3.70 4.72 2.64
CA THR A 89 4.12 4.09 3.89
C THR A 89 5.64 4.09 4.02
N GLY A 90 6.14 3.80 5.23
CA GLY A 90 7.57 3.76 5.53
C GLY A 90 8.28 5.06 5.16
N SER A 91 9.44 4.95 4.50
CA SER A 91 10.24 6.11 4.04
C SER A 91 9.53 6.95 2.96
N CYS A 92 8.45 6.44 2.38
CA CYS A 92 7.66 7.11 1.35
C CYS A 92 6.40 7.78 1.89
N ALA A 93 6.15 7.67 3.20
CA ALA A 93 5.03 8.36 3.84
C ALA A 93 5.13 9.88 3.62
N PRO A 94 4.01 10.57 3.34
CA PRO A 94 4.02 12.02 3.25
C PRO A 94 4.44 12.60 4.60
N VAL A 95 5.48 13.44 4.57
CA VAL A 95 5.80 14.28 5.73
C VAL A 95 4.68 15.31 5.77
N GLU A 96 3.81 15.24 6.77
CA GLU A 96 2.93 16.36 7.10
C GLU A 96 3.84 17.55 7.33
N THR A 97 3.97 18.42 6.33
CA THR A 97 4.51 19.75 6.54
C THR A 97 3.52 20.40 7.50
N ALA A 98 3.79 20.30 8.81
CA ALA A 98 3.17 21.16 9.80
C ALA A 98 3.32 22.58 9.26
N GLU A 99 2.19 23.19 8.93
CA GLU A 99 2.10 24.57 8.45
C GLU A 99 3.02 25.43 9.32
N ALA A 100 4.02 26.05 8.69
CA ALA A 100 4.74 27.13 9.32
C ALA A 100 3.68 28.18 9.69
N PRO A 101 3.47 28.51 10.98
CA PRO A 101 2.57 29.59 11.31
C PRO A 101 3.17 30.84 10.67
N ALA A 102 2.33 31.57 9.94
CA ALA A 102 2.66 32.91 9.50
C ALA A 102 2.99 33.75 10.74
N GLU A 103 4.27 33.93 11.04
CA GLU A 103 4.75 34.93 11.98
C GLU A 103 4.59 36.30 11.31
N ASP A 104 3.42 36.88 11.57
CA ASP A 104 3.17 38.29 11.84
C ASP A 104 4.43 39.18 11.79
N ALA A 105 4.65 39.83 10.64
CA ALA A 105 5.62 40.92 10.53
C ALA A 105 4.97 42.18 11.14
N GLY A 106 5.41 42.51 12.36
CA GLY A 106 5.02 43.73 13.08
C GLY A 106 5.52 45.03 12.48
#